data_AF-A0A815D5Y8-F1
#
_entry.id   AF-A0A815D5Y8-F1
#
_cell.length_a   1.000
_cell.length_b   1.000
_cell.length_c   1.000
_cell.angle_alpha   90.00
_cell.angle_beta   90.00
_cell.angle_gamma   90.00
#
_symmetry.space_group_name_H-M   'P 1'
#
loop_
_entity.id
_entity.type
_entity.pdbx_description
1 polymer ?
#
loop_
_entity_poly.entity_id
_entity_poly.type
_entity_poly.pdbx_seq_one_letter_code
_entity_poly.pdbx_strand_id
1 'polypeptide(L)'
;MDGKRAVGEPYLIDSSTFSSETSNNFGEFCFDSARATKSGITFSNNDCTVEWTKPYEASWIPIQTKSKLHSGKWSLQFHVEEMKSAQIGVGFLLDWSIDPDWGFFGYLGASSTAWSYDPSTGDIVSRTDSIRGNLPKFNGNNGIIELELDLPQKDKGSFTFIIDGVRTPTIQLPNSGAVAIPAVCLLSHGQKVTIKDLKRTN
;
A
#
# COMPACT_ATOMS: atom_id res chain seq x y z
N MET A 1 18.30 -17.13 -16.69
CA MET A 1 19.16 -17.81 -15.70
C MET A 1 18.23 -18.41 -14.67
N ASP A 2 17.88 -19.69 -14.85
CA ASP A 2 16.96 -20.39 -13.95
C ASP A 2 17.74 -20.92 -12.75
N GLY A 3 17.94 -20.05 -11.76
CA GLY A 3 18.39 -20.46 -10.44
C GLY A 3 17.26 -21.23 -9.77
N LYS A 4 17.44 -22.55 -9.58
CA LYS A 4 16.54 -23.36 -8.76
C LYS A 4 16.53 -22.76 -7.35
N ARG A 5 15.40 -22.19 -6.93
CA ARG A 5 15.20 -21.68 -5.56
C ARG A 5 15.35 -22.83 -4.57
N ALA A 6 16.07 -22.59 -3.47
CA ALA A 6 16.15 -23.55 -2.38
C ALA A 6 14.75 -23.73 -1.76
N VAL A 7 14.40 -24.97 -1.40
CA VAL A 7 13.11 -25.29 -0.80
C VAL A 7 13.03 -24.61 0.57
N GLY A 8 12.07 -23.70 0.75
CA GLY A 8 11.76 -23.05 2.03
C GLY A 8 12.25 -21.61 2.21
N GLU A 9 12.98 -21.03 1.25
CA GLU A 9 13.35 -19.61 1.33
C GLU A 9 12.15 -18.69 1.03
N PRO A 10 11.97 -17.59 1.78
CA PRO A 10 10.98 -16.57 1.47
C PRO A 10 11.17 -16.01 0.07
N TYR A 11 10.08 -15.82 -0.67
CA TYR A 11 10.12 -15.26 -2.02
C TYR A 11 8.92 -14.37 -2.29
N LEU A 12 9.12 -13.41 -3.20
CA LEU A 12 8.04 -12.60 -3.76
C LEU A 12 7.11 -13.46 -4.60
N ILE A 13 5.82 -13.37 -4.29
CA ILE A 13 4.77 -14.00 -5.07
C ILE A 13 4.71 -13.34 -6.45
N ASP A 14 4.59 -14.18 -7.49
CA ASP A 14 4.46 -13.76 -8.87
C ASP A 14 3.03 -14.00 -9.35
N SER A 15 2.52 -13.11 -10.20
CA SER A 15 1.20 -13.22 -10.83
C SER A 15 0.91 -14.58 -11.49
N SER A 16 1.94 -15.33 -11.91
CA SER A 16 1.81 -16.67 -12.48
C SER A 16 1.31 -17.72 -11.48
N THR A 17 1.33 -17.42 -10.17
CA THR A 17 0.77 -18.32 -9.14
C THR A 17 -0.75 -18.24 -9.05
N PHE A 18 -1.37 -17.27 -9.72
CA PHE A 18 -2.82 -17.06 -9.73
C PHE A 18 -3.46 -17.70 -10.96
N SER A 19 -4.65 -18.27 -10.80
CA SER A 19 -5.41 -18.79 -11.94
C SER A 19 -5.91 -17.64 -12.82
N SER A 20 -6.31 -17.96 -14.06
CA SER A 20 -6.93 -17.00 -14.97
C SER A 20 -8.25 -16.43 -14.42
N GLU A 21 -8.99 -17.22 -13.64
CA GLU A 21 -10.22 -16.78 -12.98
C GLU A 21 -9.94 -15.78 -11.85
N THR A 22 -8.93 -16.03 -11.02
CA THR A 22 -8.50 -15.09 -9.98
C THR A 22 -7.90 -13.81 -10.58
N SER A 23 -7.29 -13.91 -11.76
CA SER A 23 -6.82 -12.75 -12.53
C SER A 23 -7.93 -11.85 -13.05
N ASN A 24 -9.20 -12.24 -12.89
CA ASN A 24 -10.38 -11.45 -13.24
C ASN A 24 -11.30 -11.18 -12.03
N ASN A 25 -11.02 -11.77 -10.87
CA ASN A 25 -11.80 -11.62 -9.64
C ASN A 25 -10.84 -11.44 -8.45
N PHE A 26 -10.80 -10.20 -7.94
CA PHE A 26 -9.77 -9.72 -7.02
C PHE A 26 -10.26 -9.64 -5.57
N GLY A 27 -11.42 -10.29 -5.30
CA GLY A 27 -12.06 -10.34 -4.00
C GLY A 27 -12.67 -9.01 -3.55
N GLU A 28 -13.00 -8.92 -2.27
CA GLU A 28 -13.45 -7.69 -1.62
C GLU A 28 -12.30 -6.68 -1.52
N PHE A 29 -12.53 -5.48 -2.06
CA PHE A 29 -11.59 -4.37 -1.92
C PHE A 29 -11.89 -3.55 -0.68
N CYS A 30 -11.38 -4.02 0.46
CA CYS A 30 -11.45 -3.37 1.76
C CYS A 30 -10.21 -3.74 2.60
N PHE A 31 -10.04 -3.08 3.75
CA PHE A 31 -8.97 -3.40 4.68
C PHE A 31 -9.18 -4.79 5.32
N ASP A 32 -8.07 -5.47 5.64
CA ASP A 32 -8.08 -6.74 6.35
C ASP A 32 -8.18 -6.51 7.87
N SER A 33 -9.42 -6.32 8.34
CA SER A 33 -9.73 -6.05 9.75
C SER A 33 -9.29 -7.18 10.69
N ALA A 34 -9.17 -8.42 10.21
CA ALA A 34 -8.73 -9.56 11.01
C ALA A 34 -7.26 -9.43 11.46
N ARG A 35 -6.42 -8.76 10.66
CA ARG A 35 -4.99 -8.55 10.96
C ARG A 35 -4.73 -7.40 11.95
N ALA A 36 -5.71 -6.54 12.22
CA ALA A 36 -5.58 -5.34 13.06
C ALA A 36 -6.27 -5.45 14.43
N THR A 37 -6.49 -6.67 14.92
CA THR A 37 -7.35 -6.97 16.09
C THR A 37 -6.84 -6.47 17.45
N LYS A 38 -5.66 -5.85 17.55
CA LYS A 38 -5.03 -5.46 18.84
C LYS A 38 -4.65 -3.98 18.97
N SER A 39 -4.93 -3.14 17.98
CA SER A 39 -4.23 -1.85 17.81
C SER A 39 -5.06 -0.60 18.11
N GLY A 40 -6.18 -0.70 18.83
CA GLY A 40 -7.04 0.47 19.09
C GLY A 40 -7.63 1.07 17.80
N ILE A 41 -7.70 0.26 16.74
CA ILE A 41 -8.23 0.60 15.43
C ILE A 41 -9.70 0.21 15.34
N THR A 42 -10.50 1.01 14.63
CA THR A 42 -11.87 0.69 14.25
C THR A 42 -11.98 0.67 12.74
N PHE A 43 -12.73 -0.31 12.24
CA PHE A 43 -13.10 -0.43 10.84
C PHE A 43 -14.56 -0.04 10.67
N SER A 44 -14.87 0.65 9.59
CA SER A 44 -16.23 1.07 9.24
C SER A 44 -16.41 1.07 7.73
N ASN A 45 -17.64 1.33 7.26
CA ASN A 45 -17.99 1.33 5.84
C ASN A 45 -17.58 0.02 5.13
N ASN A 46 -18.02 -1.13 5.68
CA ASN A 46 -17.66 -2.47 5.19
C ASN A 46 -16.14 -2.69 5.11
N ASP A 47 -15.43 -2.29 6.18
CA ASP A 47 -13.98 -2.32 6.30
C ASP A 47 -13.21 -1.47 5.27
N CYS A 48 -13.86 -0.58 4.52
CA CYS A 48 -13.17 0.34 3.61
C CYS A 48 -12.57 1.56 4.32
N THR A 49 -12.99 1.82 5.57
CA THR A 49 -12.50 2.95 6.36
C THR A 49 -11.83 2.43 7.62
N VAL A 50 -10.62 2.93 7.89
CA VAL A 50 -9.85 2.61 9.07
C VAL A 50 -9.54 3.87 9.88
N GLU A 51 -9.74 3.81 11.20
CA GLU A 51 -9.51 4.92 12.11
C GLU A 51 -8.80 4.44 13.38
N TRP A 52 -7.80 5.20 13.84
CA TRP A 52 -7.20 4.98 15.15
C TRP A 52 -8.04 5.64 16.25
N THR A 53 -8.93 4.89 16.89
CA THR A 53 -9.93 5.43 17.83
C THR A 53 -9.54 5.37 19.30
N LYS A 54 -8.60 4.51 19.70
CA LYS A 54 -8.15 4.39 21.10
C LYS A 54 -6.67 4.70 21.24
N PRO A 55 -6.26 5.62 22.14
CA PRO A 55 -4.84 5.87 22.38
C PRO A 55 -4.16 4.56 22.81
N TYR A 56 -3.11 4.21 22.09
CA TYR A 56 -2.24 3.07 22.37
C TYR A 56 -0.80 3.59 22.38
N GLU A 57 0.15 2.76 22.81
CA GLU A 57 1.57 3.14 22.77
C GLU A 57 1.96 3.66 21.38
N ALA A 58 2.78 4.72 21.35
CA ALA A 58 3.22 5.34 20.11
C ALA A 58 3.88 4.26 19.23
N SER A 59 3.19 3.90 18.15
CA SER A 59 3.57 2.80 17.26
C SER A 59 3.04 3.07 15.87
N TRP A 60 3.74 2.56 14.87
CA TRP A 60 3.19 2.47 13.53
C TRP A 60 2.20 1.32 13.50
N ILE A 61 0.98 1.58 13.05
CA ILE A 61 -0.06 0.56 12.93
C ILE A 61 -0.20 0.20 11.44
N PRO A 62 0.38 -0.94 11.00
CA PRO A 62 0.26 -1.40 9.63
C PRO A 62 -1.12 -1.98 9.36
N ILE A 63 -1.78 -1.53 8.29
CA ILE A 63 -3.08 -2.01 7.84
C ILE A 63 -3.01 -2.24 6.33
N GLN A 64 -3.24 -3.47 5.88
CA GLN A 64 -3.29 -3.83 4.46
C GLN A 64 -4.73 -4.10 4.00
N THR A 65 -4.94 -4.10 2.69
CA THR A 65 -6.17 -4.63 2.10
C THR A 65 -6.19 -6.15 2.02
N LYS A 66 -7.38 -6.72 1.89
CA LYS A 66 -7.56 -8.14 1.52
C LYS A 66 -7.17 -8.41 0.07
N SER A 67 -7.40 -7.43 -0.81
CA SER A 67 -7.09 -7.55 -2.24
C SER A 67 -5.60 -7.59 -2.51
N LYS A 68 -5.24 -8.46 -3.47
CA LYS A 68 -3.91 -8.57 -4.06
C LYS A 68 -4.04 -8.20 -5.54
N LEU A 69 -3.44 -7.09 -5.94
CA LEU A 69 -3.53 -6.56 -7.30
C LEU A 69 -2.38 -7.10 -8.14
N HIS A 70 -2.69 -7.60 -9.33
CA HIS A 70 -1.70 -8.17 -10.25
C HIS A 70 -2.26 -8.21 -11.68
N SER A 71 -1.44 -8.63 -12.65
CA SER A 71 -1.86 -8.93 -14.03
C SER A 71 -2.67 -7.82 -14.72
N GLY A 72 -2.23 -6.56 -14.67
CA GLY A 72 -2.91 -5.47 -15.38
C GLY A 72 -2.62 -4.09 -14.82
N LYS A 73 -3.36 -3.10 -15.31
CA LYS A 73 -3.27 -1.72 -14.82
C LYS A 73 -4.40 -1.44 -13.84
N TRP A 74 -4.09 -0.68 -12.81
CA TRP A 74 -4.97 -0.42 -11.68
C TRP A 74 -4.90 1.05 -11.30
N SER A 75 -6.02 1.59 -10.86
CA SER A 75 -6.12 2.86 -10.14
C SER A 75 -6.99 2.66 -8.90
N LEU A 76 -6.60 3.24 -7.77
CA LEU A 76 -7.36 3.27 -6.54
C LEU A 76 -7.07 4.56 -5.76
N GLN A 77 -7.94 4.92 -4.82
CA GLN A 77 -7.78 6.13 -4.04
C GLN A 77 -7.74 5.84 -2.54
N PHE A 78 -6.78 6.46 -1.87
CA PHE A 78 -6.74 6.66 -0.43
C PHE A 78 -7.26 8.06 -0.12
N HIS A 79 -8.37 8.13 0.58
CA HIS A 79 -8.96 9.36 1.09
C HIS A 79 -8.50 9.48 2.53
N VAL A 80 -7.48 10.29 2.74
CA VAL A 80 -7.01 10.60 4.09
C VAL A 80 -7.98 11.64 4.64
N GLU A 81 -8.85 11.22 5.54
CA GLU A 81 -9.89 12.08 6.11
C GLU A 81 -9.36 12.92 7.26
N GLU A 82 -8.32 12.42 7.94
CA GLU A 82 -7.70 13.10 9.07
C GLU A 82 -6.27 12.59 9.31
N MET A 83 -5.31 13.51 9.36
CA MET A 83 -3.88 13.24 9.61
C MET A 83 -3.42 13.49 11.04
N LYS A 84 -4.15 14.30 11.82
CA LYS A 84 -3.77 14.73 13.17
C LYS A 84 -2.34 15.31 13.27
N SER A 85 -1.91 16.01 12.22
CA SER A 85 -0.58 16.65 12.16
C SER A 85 0.59 15.71 12.45
N ALA A 86 0.42 14.41 12.17
CA ALA A 86 1.44 13.38 12.29
C ALA A 86 1.68 12.73 10.92
N GLN A 87 2.79 12.00 10.80
CA GLN A 87 3.08 11.23 9.60
C GLN A 87 2.01 10.15 9.38
N ILE A 88 1.75 9.86 8.11
CA ILE A 88 0.89 8.77 7.69
C ILE A 88 1.50 8.20 6.42
N GLY A 89 1.61 6.89 6.32
CA GLY A 89 2.05 6.26 5.08
C GLY A 89 0.84 5.70 4.36
N VAL A 90 0.64 6.04 3.09
CA VAL A 90 -0.33 5.34 2.24
C VAL A 90 0.36 4.85 0.98
N GLY A 91 0.04 3.65 0.50
CA GLY A 91 0.72 3.08 -0.64
C GLY A 91 0.49 1.60 -0.75
N PHE A 92 1.56 0.83 -0.93
CA PHE A 92 1.46 -0.60 -1.13
C PHE A 92 2.77 -1.31 -0.78
N LEU A 93 2.66 -2.62 -0.64
CA LEU A 93 3.79 -3.54 -0.49
C LEU A 93 3.64 -4.69 -1.48
N LEU A 94 4.72 -5.41 -1.73
CA LEU A 94 4.68 -6.63 -2.54
C LEU A 94 4.36 -7.85 -1.68
N ASP A 95 3.63 -8.79 -2.25
CA ASP A 95 3.24 -10.03 -1.59
C ASP A 95 4.41 -11.03 -1.49
N TRP A 96 4.52 -11.68 -0.34
CA TRP A 96 5.57 -12.66 -0.03
C TRP A 96 4.95 -13.99 0.41
N SER A 97 5.70 -15.08 0.25
CA SER A 97 5.25 -16.44 0.58
C SER A 97 5.07 -16.74 2.08
N ILE A 98 5.56 -15.86 2.97
CA ILE A 98 5.53 -16.07 4.42
C ILE A 98 4.69 -15.03 5.18
N ASP A 99 4.66 -13.79 4.68
CA ASP A 99 3.79 -12.67 5.03
C ASP A 99 4.42 -11.42 4.41
N PRO A 100 3.64 -10.36 4.13
CA PRO A 100 4.14 -9.04 3.74
C PRO A 100 5.31 -8.53 4.58
N ASP A 101 6.37 -8.08 3.89
CA ASP A 101 7.50 -7.43 4.52
C ASP A 101 7.20 -5.95 4.77
N TRP A 102 6.69 -5.64 5.96
CA TRP A 102 6.48 -4.28 6.42
C TRP A 102 7.78 -3.56 6.81
N GLY A 103 8.91 -4.28 6.91
CA GLY A 103 10.16 -3.75 7.44
C GLY A 103 10.08 -3.37 8.93
N PHE A 104 10.87 -2.36 9.30
CA PHE A 104 11.06 -1.97 10.70
C PHE A 104 9.80 -1.35 11.32
N PHE A 105 9.40 -1.85 12.49
CA PHE A 105 8.27 -1.40 13.32
C PHE A 105 6.91 -1.25 12.62
N GLY A 106 6.69 -1.84 11.45
CA GLY A 106 5.41 -1.76 10.74
C GLY A 106 5.19 -0.46 9.96
N TYR A 107 6.26 0.33 9.75
CA TYR A 107 6.19 1.53 8.92
C TYR A 107 6.11 1.17 7.43
N LEU A 108 5.02 1.55 6.75
CA LEU A 108 4.89 1.35 5.31
C LEU A 108 5.97 2.18 4.59
N GLY A 109 6.80 1.51 3.79
CA GLY A 109 7.99 2.11 3.16
C GLY A 109 9.29 1.80 3.90
N ALA A 110 9.29 1.04 5.00
CA ALA A 110 10.53 0.60 5.64
C ALA A 110 11.23 -0.54 4.90
N SER A 111 10.49 -1.39 4.17
CA SER A 111 11.04 -2.48 3.37
C SER A 111 11.51 -2.01 1.99
N SER A 112 12.41 -2.81 1.38
CA SER A 112 12.78 -2.72 -0.04
C SER A 112 11.68 -3.13 -1.02
N THR A 113 10.58 -3.68 -0.51
CA THR A 113 9.40 -4.12 -1.29
C THR A 113 8.13 -3.40 -0.85
N ALA A 114 8.28 -2.27 -0.17
CA ALA A 114 7.19 -1.40 0.25
C ALA A 114 7.45 0.04 -0.18
N TRP A 115 6.39 0.72 -0.58
CA TRP A 115 6.40 2.14 -0.93
C TRP A 115 5.20 2.82 -0.28
N SER A 116 5.47 3.91 0.42
CA SER A 116 4.45 4.83 0.89
C SER A 116 4.66 6.19 0.29
N TYR A 117 3.60 6.96 0.23
CA TYR A 117 3.67 8.40 0.14
C TYR A 117 3.24 8.98 1.50
N ASP A 118 4.06 9.89 2.03
CA ASP A 118 3.80 10.62 3.27
C ASP A 118 3.36 12.06 2.94
N PRO A 119 2.06 12.39 3.02
CA PRO A 119 1.56 13.73 2.73
C PRO A 119 2.02 14.81 3.72
N SER A 120 2.56 14.44 4.89
CA SER A 120 3.05 15.41 5.88
C SER A 120 4.37 16.04 5.44
N THR A 121 5.22 15.27 4.77
CA THR A 121 6.54 15.70 4.29
C THR A 121 6.61 15.83 2.77
N GLY A 122 5.63 15.28 2.03
CA GLY A 122 5.60 15.31 0.57
C GLY A 122 6.67 14.41 -0.03
N ASP A 123 6.82 13.21 0.54
CA ASP A 123 7.84 12.25 0.15
C ASP A 123 7.23 10.92 -0.29
N ILE A 124 7.83 10.29 -1.31
CA ILE A 124 7.70 8.85 -1.53
C ILE A 124 8.82 8.17 -0.75
N VAL A 125 8.47 7.26 0.13
CA VAL A 125 9.39 6.58 1.05
C VAL A 125 9.50 5.09 0.70
N SER A 126 10.73 4.60 0.66
CA SER A 126 11.06 3.18 0.54
C SER A 126 12.41 2.91 1.19
N ARG A 127 12.60 1.73 1.80
CA ARG A 127 13.79 1.41 2.62
C ARG A 127 14.07 2.47 3.70
N THR A 128 13.03 3.04 4.30
CA THR A 128 13.10 4.15 5.27
C THR A 128 13.67 5.47 4.73
N ASP A 129 13.96 5.56 3.43
CA ASP A 129 14.52 6.74 2.79
C ASP A 129 13.46 7.47 1.95
N SER A 130 13.49 8.81 1.95
CA SER A 130 12.81 9.60 0.93
C SER A 130 13.51 9.36 -0.41
N ILE A 131 12.90 8.54 -1.26
CA ILE A 131 13.42 8.25 -2.61
C ILE A 131 12.99 9.31 -3.63
N ARG A 132 11.95 10.10 -3.29
CA ARG A 132 11.49 11.29 -4.02
C ARG A 132 10.87 12.27 -3.03
N GLY A 133 11.40 13.48 -2.93
CA GLY A 133 10.84 14.55 -2.10
C GLY A 133 10.47 15.80 -2.90
N ASN A 134 10.10 16.86 -2.18
CA ASN A 134 9.55 18.10 -2.75
C ASN A 134 8.30 17.89 -3.62
N LEU A 135 7.55 16.83 -3.33
CA LEU A 135 6.25 16.60 -3.92
C LEU A 135 5.22 17.47 -3.18
N PRO A 136 3.97 17.55 -3.67
CA PRO A 136 2.90 18.23 -2.95
C PRO A 136 2.82 17.74 -1.50
N LYS A 137 2.22 18.54 -0.64
CA LYS A 137 1.84 18.19 0.73
C LYS A 137 0.36 18.48 0.87
N PHE A 138 -0.30 17.90 1.86
CA PHE A 138 -1.64 18.36 2.18
C PHE A 138 -1.58 19.75 2.80
N ASN A 139 -2.37 20.67 2.24
CA ASN A 139 -2.61 21.99 2.81
C ASN A 139 -3.70 21.90 3.88
N GLY A 140 -3.45 21.10 4.92
CA GLY A 140 -4.42 20.78 5.96
C GLY A 140 -4.25 19.37 6.49
N ASN A 141 -5.33 18.80 7.02
CA ASN A 141 -5.33 17.48 7.66
C ASN A 141 -5.96 16.38 6.79
N ASN A 142 -6.34 16.68 5.54
CA ASN A 142 -7.00 15.73 4.66
C ASN A 142 -6.60 15.97 3.20
N GLY A 143 -6.85 14.97 2.37
CA GLY A 143 -6.58 15.00 0.94
C GLY A 143 -6.76 13.64 0.29
N ILE A 144 -6.55 13.60 -1.03
CA ILE A 144 -6.71 12.38 -1.83
C ILE A 144 -5.36 11.99 -2.42
N ILE A 145 -5.01 10.72 -2.23
CA ILE A 145 -3.83 10.10 -2.83
C ILE A 145 -4.32 8.97 -3.71
N GLU A 146 -4.21 9.16 -5.02
CA GLU A 146 -4.48 8.10 -5.99
C GLU A 146 -3.18 7.33 -6.27
N LEU A 147 -3.30 6.01 -6.33
CA LEU A 147 -2.24 5.07 -6.68
C LEU A 147 -2.60 4.41 -8.00
N GLU A 148 -1.78 4.66 -9.01
CA GLU A 148 -1.80 3.92 -10.26
C GLU A 148 -0.71 2.86 -10.27
N LEU A 149 -1.07 1.62 -10.65
CA LEU A 149 -0.15 0.49 -10.79
C LEU A 149 -0.24 -0.06 -12.21
N ASP A 150 0.89 -0.32 -12.84
CA ASP A 150 1.00 -1.11 -14.07
C ASP A 150 1.74 -2.41 -13.72
N LEU A 151 1.02 -3.54 -13.70
CA LEU A 151 1.49 -4.83 -13.20
C LEU A 151 1.45 -5.90 -14.32
N PRO A 152 2.30 -5.80 -15.36
CA PRO A 152 2.38 -6.79 -16.41
C PRO A 152 2.90 -8.12 -15.86
N GLN A 153 2.44 -9.23 -16.44
CA GLN A 153 2.78 -10.57 -15.97
C GLN A 153 4.24 -10.97 -16.20
N LYS A 154 4.85 -10.47 -17.29
CA LYS A 154 6.17 -10.93 -17.75
C LYS A 154 7.27 -9.89 -17.60
N ASP A 155 6.89 -8.64 -17.41
CA ASP A 155 7.81 -7.50 -17.32
C ASP A 155 7.76 -6.89 -15.93
N LYS A 156 8.77 -6.08 -15.61
CA LYS A 156 8.76 -5.26 -14.39
C LYS A 156 7.62 -4.27 -14.47
N GLY A 157 6.78 -4.27 -13.44
CA GLY A 157 5.72 -3.28 -13.31
C GLY A 157 6.22 -1.90 -12.93
N SER A 158 5.29 -0.97 -12.76
CA SER A 158 5.57 0.38 -12.29
C SER A 158 4.41 0.91 -11.48
N PHE A 159 4.64 1.99 -10.74
CA PHE A 159 3.60 2.70 -10.02
C PHE A 159 3.78 4.21 -10.13
N THR A 160 2.69 4.93 -9.94
CA THR A 160 2.67 6.39 -9.86
C THR A 160 1.70 6.81 -8.76
N PHE A 161 2.09 7.80 -7.96
CA PHE A 161 1.17 8.47 -7.06
C PHE A 161 0.62 9.74 -7.71
N ILE A 162 -0.63 10.10 -7.41
CA ILE A 162 -1.24 11.36 -7.81
C ILE A 162 -1.82 11.99 -6.55
N ILE A 163 -1.28 13.15 -6.16
CA ILE A 163 -1.60 13.83 -4.90
C ILE A 163 -2.46 15.03 -5.21
N ASP A 164 -3.74 15.00 -4.80
CA ASP A 164 -4.72 16.05 -5.11
C ASP A 164 -4.69 16.47 -6.59
N GLY A 165 -4.59 15.48 -7.49
CA GLY A 165 -4.52 15.68 -8.94
C GLY A 165 -3.12 15.94 -9.52
N VAL A 166 -2.09 16.09 -8.69
CA VAL A 166 -0.70 16.30 -9.14
C VAL A 166 0.03 14.97 -9.24
N ARG A 167 0.36 14.57 -10.46
CA ARG A 167 1.04 13.32 -10.76
C ARG A 167 2.54 13.37 -10.39
N THR A 168 3.02 12.35 -9.69
CA THR A 168 4.45 12.18 -9.35
C THR A 168 5.20 11.44 -10.47
N PRO A 169 6.55 11.41 -10.46
CA PRO A 169 7.30 10.57 -11.37
C PRO A 169 6.99 9.08 -11.18
N THR A 170 6.78 8.36 -12.29
CA THR A 170 6.59 6.91 -12.29
C THR A 170 7.86 6.18 -11.83
N ILE A 171 7.69 5.16 -10.98
CA ILE A 171 8.78 4.35 -10.43
C ILE A 171 8.61 2.89 -10.86
N GLN A 172 9.68 2.27 -11.35
CA GLN A 172 9.69 0.87 -11.76
C GLN A 172 9.83 -0.06 -10.54
N LEU A 173 9.07 -1.16 -10.56
CA LEU A 173 9.12 -2.22 -9.56
C LEU A 173 10.35 -3.14 -9.77
N PRO A 174 10.86 -3.79 -8.70
CA PRO A 174 12.08 -4.56 -8.79
C PRO A 174 11.93 -5.89 -9.57
N ASN A 175 10.74 -6.50 -9.55
CA ASN A 175 10.47 -7.82 -10.13
C ASN A 175 9.39 -7.77 -11.22
N SER A 176 9.46 -8.74 -12.13
CA SER A 176 8.37 -9.04 -13.06
C SER A 176 7.20 -9.68 -12.32
N GLY A 177 6.01 -9.58 -12.92
CA GLY A 177 4.81 -10.27 -12.43
C GLY A 177 4.41 -9.86 -11.01
N ALA A 178 4.75 -8.63 -10.60
CA ALA A 178 4.57 -8.17 -9.24
C ALA A 178 3.10 -8.22 -8.79
N VAL A 179 2.92 -8.61 -7.53
CA VAL A 179 1.63 -8.67 -6.85
C VAL A 179 1.65 -7.62 -5.74
N ALA A 180 0.84 -6.57 -5.89
CA ALA A 180 0.79 -5.43 -4.99
C ALA A 180 -0.37 -5.56 -4.00
N ILE A 181 -0.11 -5.24 -2.74
CA ILE A 181 -1.11 -5.18 -1.67
C ILE A 181 -1.21 -3.72 -1.22
N PRO A 182 -2.29 -3.00 -1.58
CA PRO A 182 -2.57 -1.68 -1.05
C PRO A 182 -2.57 -1.67 0.48
N ALA A 183 -2.01 -0.63 1.07
CA ALA A 183 -1.75 -0.56 2.49
C ALA A 183 -1.67 0.88 2.99
N VAL A 184 -1.88 1.04 4.30
CA VAL A 184 -1.64 2.26 5.05
C VAL A 184 -0.89 1.95 6.34
N CYS A 185 -0.18 2.93 6.88
CA CYS A 185 0.30 2.91 8.26
C CYS A 185 -0.11 4.21 8.97
N LEU A 186 -0.68 4.05 10.16
CA LEU A 186 -1.08 5.17 11.03
C LEU A 186 -0.04 5.34 12.15
N LEU A 187 0.23 6.57 12.56
CA LEU A 187 1.17 6.93 13.64
C LEU A 187 0.51 7.64 14.82
N SER A 188 -0.68 8.21 14.64
CA SER A 188 -1.34 8.99 15.70
C SER A 188 -2.81 8.62 15.88
N HIS A 189 -3.24 8.65 17.14
CA HIS A 189 -4.65 8.60 17.52
C HIS A 189 -5.45 9.66 16.76
N GLY A 190 -6.61 9.27 16.25
CA GLY A 190 -7.53 10.08 15.46
C GLY A 190 -7.23 10.11 13.97
N GLN A 191 -6.15 9.48 13.49
CA GLN A 191 -5.90 9.36 12.05
C GLN A 191 -6.94 8.44 11.40
N LYS A 192 -7.37 8.82 10.19
CA LYS A 192 -8.46 8.16 9.48
C LYS A 192 -8.21 8.12 7.99
N VAL A 193 -8.36 6.93 7.39
CA VAL A 193 -8.22 6.73 5.94
C VAL A 193 -9.33 5.85 5.42
N THR A 194 -9.89 6.25 4.28
CA THR A 194 -10.86 5.46 3.51
C THR A 194 -10.25 5.04 2.19
N ILE A 195 -10.34 3.77 1.83
CA ILE A 195 -9.94 3.26 0.52
C ILE A 195 -11.18 3.09 -0.37
N LYS A 196 -11.09 3.54 -1.63
CA LYS A 196 -12.19 3.41 -2.59
C LYS A 196 -11.72 3.53 -4.04
N ASP A 197 -12.70 3.48 -4.95
CA ASP A 197 -12.54 3.73 -6.37
C ASP A 197 -11.53 2.82 -7.08
N LEU A 198 -11.36 1.57 -6.60
CA LEU A 198 -10.54 0.57 -7.30
C LEU A 198 -11.13 0.30 -8.69
N LYS A 199 -10.29 0.51 -9.69
CA LYS A 199 -10.61 0.29 -11.11
C LYS A 199 -9.45 -0.43 -11.76
N ARG A 200 -9.77 -1.45 -12.57
CA ARG A 200 -8.83 -2.00 -13.54
C ARG A 200 -8.91 -1.16 -14.80
N THR A 201 -7.76 -0.68 -15.29
CA THR A 201 -7.66 0.10 -16.52
C THR A 201 -7.08 -0.76 -17.64
N ASN A 202 -7.46 -0.47 -18.88
CA ASN A 202 -7.04 -1.23 -20.07
C ASN A 202 -5.63 -0.84 -20.55
#